data_AF-A0A0G4J0I1-F1
#
_entry.id   AF-A0A0G4J0I1-F1
#
_cell.length_a   1.000
_cell.length_b   1.000
_cell.length_c   1.000
_cell.angle_alpha   90.00
_cell.angle_beta   90.00
_cell.angle_gamma   90.00
#
_symmetry.space_group_name_H-M   'P 1'
#
loop_
_entity.id
_entity.type
_entity.pdbx_description
1 polymer ?
#
loop_
_entity_poly.entity_id
_entity_poly.type
_entity_poly.pdbx_seq_one_letter_code
_entity_poly.pdbx_strand_id
1 'polypeptide(L)'
;MRKAILGIRMWPDDNGRPWARNVVDIGGSVLLVSQFTLHATMKNGTRPSFHRAMPPSAAESLYARFVVDITEALGEDRVQGARFRYLCDKRLVRLLTPCR
;
A
#
# COMPACT_ATOMS: atom_id res chain seq x y z
N MET A 1 0.28 10.04 -5.94
CA MET A 1 0.55 8.85 -5.09
C MET A 1 0.98 7.64 -5.93
N ARG A 2 0.23 7.21 -6.95
CA ARG A 2 0.59 6.07 -7.85
C ARG A 2 2.06 6.05 -8.29
N LYS A 3 2.55 7.14 -8.90
CA LYS A 3 3.95 7.24 -9.38
C LYS A 3 4.99 7.01 -8.27
N ALA A 4 4.71 7.47 -7.06
CA ALA A 4 5.62 7.30 -5.93
C ALA A 4 5.68 5.83 -5.47
N ILE A 5 4.52 5.17 -5.36
CA ILE A 5 4.44 3.75 -4.92
C ILE A 5 5.03 2.81 -5.97
N LEU A 6 4.71 3.01 -7.25
CA LEU A 6 5.22 2.13 -8.31
C LEU A 6 6.68 2.44 -8.69
N GLY A 7 7.12 3.68 -8.48
CA GLY A 7 8.48 4.12 -8.82
C GLY A 7 9.49 4.03 -7.68
N ILE A 8 9.08 3.68 -6.46
CA ILE A 8 10.01 3.54 -5.34
C ILE A 8 10.97 2.39 -5.62
N ARG A 9 12.27 2.67 -5.55
CA ARG A 9 13.30 1.66 -5.79
C ARG A 9 13.69 1.04 -4.46
N MET A 10 13.45 -0.25 -4.32
CA MET A 10 13.71 -1.00 -3.08
C MET A 10 14.53 -2.27 -3.31
N TRP A 11 14.74 -2.67 -4.57
CA TRP A 11 15.45 -3.90 -4.91
C TRP A 11 16.78 -3.61 -5.61
N PRO A 12 17.78 -4.49 -5.46
CA PRO A 12 19.04 -4.36 -6.19
C PRO A 12 18.86 -4.67 -7.68
N ASP A 13 19.75 -4.17 -8.53
CA ASP A 13 19.87 -4.61 -9.91
C ASP A 13 20.67 -5.93 -10.03
N ASP A 14 20.85 -6.41 -11.26
CA ASP A 14 21.53 -7.69 -11.51
C ASP A 14 23.05 -7.63 -11.20
N ASN A 15 23.60 -6.42 -11.05
CA ASN A 15 24.99 -6.18 -10.63
C ASN A 15 25.11 -5.96 -9.11
N GLY A 16 24.02 -6.13 -8.35
CA GLY A 16 24.00 -5.97 -6.90
C GLY A 16 23.94 -4.52 -6.40
N ARG A 17 23.71 -3.53 -7.27
CA ARG A 17 23.59 -2.14 -6.85
C ARG A 17 22.32 -1.96 -6.02
N PRO A 18 22.40 -1.50 -4.75
CA PRO A 18 21.21 -1.32 -3.91
C PRO A 18 20.32 -0.18 -4.42
N TRP A 19 19.01 -0.25 -4.10
CA TRP A 19 18.01 0.78 -4.43
C TRP A 19 17.88 1.12 -5.93
N ALA A 20 17.96 0.10 -6.80
CA ALA A 20 18.03 0.28 -8.24
C ALA A 20 16.71 -0.04 -8.98
N ARG A 21 16.00 -1.09 -8.57
CA ARG A 21 14.74 -1.55 -9.19
C ARG A 21 13.52 -1.24 -8.35
N ASN A 22 12.41 -0.96 -9.02
CA ASN A 22 11.09 -0.78 -8.43
C ASN A 22 10.23 -2.05 -8.56
N VAL A 23 9.00 -2.02 -8.02
CA VAL A 23 8.08 -3.19 -8.01
C VAL A 23 7.64 -3.61 -9.41
N VAL A 24 7.57 -2.67 -10.36
CA VAL A 24 7.25 -2.95 -11.77
C VAL A 24 8.40 -3.73 -12.40
N ASP A 25 9.64 -3.23 -12.24
CA ASP A 25 10.85 -3.79 -12.84
C ASP A 25 11.10 -5.25 -12.43
N ILE A 26 10.73 -5.62 -11.19
CA ILE A 26 10.91 -6.98 -10.68
C ILE A 26 9.71 -7.91 -10.94
N GLY A 27 8.68 -7.44 -11.65
CA GLY A 27 7.47 -8.24 -11.85
C GLY A 27 6.67 -8.50 -10.56
N GLY A 28 6.87 -7.71 -9.50
CA GLY A 28 6.26 -7.92 -8.19
C GLY A 28 4.78 -7.55 -8.12
N SER A 29 4.08 -8.00 -7.07
CA SER A 29 2.68 -7.66 -6.81
C SER A 29 2.53 -6.65 -5.68
N VAL A 30 1.39 -5.94 -5.63
CA VAL A 30 1.09 -4.94 -4.61
C VAL A 30 -0.15 -5.35 -3.82
N LEU A 31 -0.03 -5.27 -2.48
CA LEU A 31 -1.15 -5.40 -1.55
C LEU A 31 -1.56 -4.01 -1.05
N LEU A 32 -2.81 -3.62 -1.31
CA LEU A 32 -3.38 -2.37 -0.84
C LEU A 32 -4.24 -2.61 0.40
N VAL A 33 -3.98 -1.83 1.46
CA VAL A 33 -4.71 -1.86 2.73
C VAL A 33 -5.04 -0.43 3.14
N SER A 34 -6.31 -0.16 3.44
CA SER A 34 -6.72 1.15 3.95
C SER A 34 -6.29 1.32 5.41
N GLN A 35 -5.51 2.37 5.71
CA GLN A 35 -5.00 2.63 7.06
C GLN A 35 -5.17 4.10 7.47
N PHE A 36 -6.35 4.45 7.99
CA PHE A 36 -6.64 5.82 8.48
C PHE A 36 -5.81 6.19 9.72
N THR A 37 -5.34 5.19 10.48
CA THR A 37 -4.62 5.40 11.73
C THR A 37 -3.27 6.10 11.55
N LEU A 38 -2.70 6.10 10.34
CA LEU A 38 -1.48 6.86 10.00
C LEU A 38 -1.66 8.38 10.15
N HIS A 39 -2.90 8.88 10.08
CA HIS A 39 -3.23 10.29 10.30
C HIS A 39 -3.54 10.60 11.77
N ALA A 40 -3.22 9.70 12.71
CA ALA A 40 -3.31 9.97 14.14
C ALA A 40 -2.42 11.16 14.52
N THR A 41 -2.96 12.05 15.34
CA THR A 41 -2.20 13.09 16.03
C THR A 41 -2.28 12.85 17.53
N MET A 42 -1.14 12.96 18.20
CA MET A 42 -1.02 12.88 19.65
C MET A 42 -0.75 14.29 20.13
N LYS A 43 -1.80 15.00 20.59
CA LYS A 43 -1.65 16.40 21.01
C LYS A 43 -1.50 16.57 22.52
N ASN A 44 -2.00 15.66 23.36
CA ASN A 44 -1.80 15.62 24.81
C ASN A 44 -2.23 14.24 25.36
N GLY A 45 -1.28 13.39 25.78
CA GLY A 45 -1.55 12.07 26.37
C GLY A 45 -1.57 10.89 25.37
N THR A 46 -2.10 9.74 25.80
CA THR A 46 -2.04 8.45 25.09
C THR A 46 -3.18 8.20 24.10
N ARG A 47 -4.17 9.11 24.01
CA ARG A 47 -5.32 8.95 23.12
C ARG A 47 -5.06 9.59 21.75
N PRO A 48 -5.12 8.82 20.65
CA PRO A 48 -4.97 9.37 19.30
C PRO A 48 -6.21 10.17 18.88
N SER A 49 -5.97 11.31 18.24
CA SER A 49 -7.00 12.12 17.58
C SER A 49 -6.85 12.03 16.06
N PHE A 50 -7.96 11.76 15.36
CA PHE A 50 -8.02 11.59 13.90
C PHE A 50 -8.74 12.74 13.19
N HIS A 51 -8.80 13.93 13.81
CA HIS A 51 -9.49 15.10 13.23
C HIS A 51 -8.94 15.54 11.86
N ARG A 52 -7.73 15.11 11.49
CA ARG A 52 -7.11 15.35 10.18
C ARG A 52 -7.37 14.23 9.16
N ALA A 53 -7.93 13.10 9.59
CA ALA A 53 -8.26 12.01 8.69
C ALA A 53 -9.49 12.38 7.86
N MET A 54 -9.50 11.90 6.62
CA MET A 54 -10.64 12.07 5.72
C MET A 54 -11.88 11.36 6.28
N PRO A 55 -13.10 11.91 6.11
CA PRO A 55 -14.33 11.24 6.49
C PRO A 55 -14.47 9.86 5.82
N PRO A 56 -15.09 8.86 6.48
CA PRO A 56 -15.10 7.48 5.99
C PRO A 56 -15.64 7.30 4.56
N SER A 57 -16.71 8.01 4.19
CA SER A 57 -17.33 7.92 2.85
C SER A 57 -16.41 8.42 1.74
N ALA A 58 -15.73 9.55 1.98
CA ALA A 58 -14.76 10.11 1.05
C ALA A 58 -13.51 9.23 0.97
N ALA A 59 -13.05 8.69 2.10
CA ALA A 59 -11.90 7.78 2.16
C ALA A 59 -12.15 6.47 1.42
N GLU A 60 -13.36 5.92 1.50
CA GLU A 60 -13.77 4.72 0.77
C GLU A 60 -13.74 4.94 -0.74
N SER A 61 -14.33 6.06 -1.18
CA SER A 61 -14.36 6.46 -2.60
C SER A 61 -12.94 6.69 -3.14
N LEU A 62 -12.08 7.35 -2.35
CA LEU A 62 -10.69 7.58 -2.72
C LEU A 62 -9.90 6.27 -2.81
N TYR A 63 -10.07 5.37 -1.84
CA TYR A 63 -9.42 4.07 -1.83
C TYR A 63 -9.83 3.21 -3.02
N ALA A 64 -11.14 3.14 -3.32
CA ALA A 64 -11.64 2.40 -4.48
C ALA A 64 -11.04 2.91 -5.79
N ARG A 65 -11.00 4.23 -6.00
CA ARG A 65 -10.33 4.85 -7.16
C ARG A 65 -8.85 4.51 -7.19
N PHE A 66 -8.18 4.55 -6.05
CA PHE A 66 -6.75 4.26 -5.98
C PHE A 66 -6.42 2.79 -6.29
N VAL A 67 -7.29 1.85 -5.90
CA VAL A 67 -7.14 0.44 -6.29
C VAL A 67 -7.23 0.31 -7.81
N VAL A 68 -8.25 0.91 -8.44
CA VAL A 68 -8.40 0.92 -9.91
C VAL A 68 -7.16 1.51 -10.58
N ASP A 69 -6.68 2.67 -10.14
CA ASP A 69 -5.50 3.33 -10.71
C ASP A 69 -4.24 2.45 -10.69
N ILE A 70 -4.07 1.61 -9.66
CA ILE A 70 -2.94 0.69 -9.51
C ILE A 70 -3.16 -0.58 -10.34
N THR A 71 -4.38 -1.11 -10.36
CA THR A 71 -4.77 -2.26 -11.20
C THR A 71 -4.56 -1.97 -12.67
N GLU A 72 -4.96 -0.79 -13.16
CA GLU A 72 -4.69 -0.36 -14.54
C GLU A 72 -3.19 -0.26 -14.86
N ALA A 73 -2.34 -0.06 -13.84
CA ALA A 73 -0.91 0.07 -14.01
C ALA A 73 -0.16 -1.27 -14.04
N LEU A 74 -0.64 -2.25 -13.28
CA LEU A 74 0.07 -3.50 -13.00
C LEU A 74 -0.62 -4.74 -13.59
N GLY A 75 -1.91 -4.68 -13.86
CA GLY A 75 -2.74 -5.86 -14.16
C GLY A 75 -3.49 -6.37 -12.92
N GLU A 76 -4.62 -7.06 -13.15
CA GLU A 76 -5.47 -7.61 -12.09
C GLU A 76 -4.77 -8.73 -11.30
N ASP A 77 -3.88 -9.48 -11.93
CA ASP A 77 -3.11 -10.57 -11.35
C ASP A 77 -2.07 -10.10 -10.31
N ARG A 78 -1.65 -8.84 -10.41
CA ARG A 78 -0.59 -8.25 -9.58
C ARG A 78 -1.09 -7.32 -8.48
N VAL A 79 -2.41 -7.16 -8.34
CA VAL A 79 -3.00 -6.26 -7.35
C VAL A 79 -3.96 -7.02 -6.45
N GLN A 80 -3.65 -7.07 -5.16
CA GLN A 80 -4.53 -7.59 -4.13
C GLN A 80 -5.05 -6.43 -3.30
N GLY A 81 -6.37 -6.28 -3.18
CA GLY A 81 -7.00 -5.24 -2.38
C GLY A 81 -7.80 -5.84 -1.22
N ALA A 82 -7.50 -5.42 0.01
CA ALA A 82 -8.40 -5.69 1.13
C ALA A 82 -9.66 -4.82 1.00
N ARG A 83 -10.85 -5.38 1.28
CA ARG A 83 -12.10 -4.60 1.34
C ARG A 83 -11.97 -3.50 2.39
N PHE A 84 -12.37 -2.28 2.03
CA PHE A 84 -12.38 -1.13 2.93
C PHE A 84 -13.19 -1.48 4.20
N ARG A 85 -12.66 -1.11 5.38
CA ARG A 85 -13.34 -1.17 6.68
C ARG A 85 -13.55 -2.54 7.34
N TYR A 86 -13.26 -3.66 6.68
CA TYR A 86 -13.19 -4.92 7.42
C TYR A 86 -11.96 -4.88 8.31
N LEU A 87 -12.17 -5.04 9.61
CA LEU A 87 -11.13 -5.26 10.61
C LEU A 87 -10.11 -6.20 9.97
N CYS A 88 -8.90 -5.69 9.74
CA CYS A 88 -7.82 -6.46 9.15
C CYS A 88 -7.65 -7.70 10.02
N ASP A 89 -8.21 -8.84 9.59
CA ASP A 89 -7.90 -10.12 10.21
C ASP A 89 -6.38 -10.21 10.16
N LYS A 90 -5.76 -10.49 11.31
CA LYS A 90 -4.31 -10.39 11.53
C LYS A 90 -3.52 -11.49 10.80
N ARG A 91 -3.98 -11.90 9.63
CA ARG A 91 -3.28 -12.75 8.67
C ARG A 91 -2.75 -11.92 7.52
N LEU A 92 -1.88 -10.97 7.84
CA LEU A 92 -0.82 -10.59 6.90
C LEU A 92 0.20 -11.75 6.89
N VAL A 93 -0.19 -12.88 6.30
CA VAL A 93 0.71 -14.01 6.11
C VAL A 93 1.73 -13.58 5.06
N ARG A 94 2.96 -13.39 5.54
CA ARG A 94 4.24 -13.45 4.83
C ARG A 94 4.12 -14.08 3.42
N LEU A 95 3.82 -13.26 2.42
CA LEU A 95 4.06 -13.55 1.01
C LEU A 95 5.29 -12.75 0.55
N LEU A 96 6.38 -12.95 1.27
CA LEU A 96 7.72 -12.80 0.73
C LEU A 96 8.29 -14.20 0.66
N THR A 97 7.78 -14.99 -0.30
CA THR A 97 8.40 -16.25 -0.69
C THR A 97 9.73 -15.89 -1.38
N PRO A 98 10.83 -16.60 -1.07
CA PRO A 98 12.13 -16.31 -1.66
C PRO A 98 12.10 -16.66 -3.14
N CYS A 99 12.58 -15.75 -3.99
CA CYS A 99 13.02 -16.12 -5.33
C CYS A 99 14.06 -17.25 -5.18
N ARG A 100 13.74 -18.42 -5.72
CA ARG A 100 14.75 -19.35 -6.22
C ARG A 100 15.12 -18.94 -7.63
#